data_AF-X0T6A1-F1
#
_entry.id   AF-X0T6A1-F1
#
_cell.length_a   1.000
_cell.length_b   1.000
_cell.length_c   1.000
_cell.angle_alpha   90.00
_cell.angle_beta   90.00
_cell.angle_gamma   90.00
#
_symmetry.space_group_name_H-M   'P 1'
#
loop_
_entity.id
_entity.type
_entity.pdbx_description
1 polymer ?
#
loop_
_entity_poly.entity_id
_entity_poly.type
_entity_poly.pdbx_seq_one_letter_code
_entity_poly.pdbx_strand_id
1 'polypeptide(L)'
;NISLPKNDLAKSNNRKAMDGLKNLKSDKVGVENVFSKIRRVFNHYVEQGEQQRKQAYESLKTECEAKIRQVIQQQTGSVGIKIDVERHPQFQEEWLKIQAQLDLQYLKHLDEYKQGLLSIP
;
A
#
# COMPACT_ATOMS: atom_id res chain seq x y z
N ASN A 1 2.46 17.41 1.93
CA ASN A 1 2.63 16.55 3.13
C ASN A 1 1.42 15.67 3.45
N ILE A 2 0.67 15.19 2.45
CA ILE A 2 -0.38 14.18 2.66
C ILE A 2 0.09 12.92 1.92
N SER A 3 0.20 11.77 2.59
CA SER A 3 0.67 10.50 2.03
C SER A 3 -0.23 9.33 2.46
N LEU A 4 0.03 8.12 1.98
CA LEU A 4 -0.71 6.94 2.47
C LEU A 4 -0.46 6.75 3.99
N PRO A 5 -1.47 6.33 4.77
CA PRO A 5 -1.40 6.19 6.22
C PRO A 5 -0.73 4.87 6.64
N LYS A 6 0.50 4.65 6.17
CA LYS A 6 1.25 3.39 6.35
C LYS A 6 1.60 3.06 7.81
N ASN A 7 1.64 4.09 8.67
CA ASN A 7 1.93 3.98 10.09
C ASN A 7 1.29 5.16 10.83
N ASP A 8 1.34 5.14 12.16
CA ASP A 8 0.68 6.15 12.99
C ASP A 8 1.33 7.53 12.88
N LEU A 9 2.63 7.59 12.60
CA LEU A 9 3.31 8.85 12.28
C LEU A 9 2.74 9.48 11.00
N ALA A 10 2.57 8.69 9.93
CA ALA A 10 1.97 9.16 8.68
C ALA A 10 0.52 9.60 8.88
N LYS A 11 -0.27 8.86 9.67
CA LYS A 11 -1.65 9.25 10.03
C LYS A 11 -1.68 10.60 10.75
N SER A 12 -0.83 10.78 11.76
CA SER A 12 -0.71 12.01 12.53
C SER A 12 -0.28 13.20 11.66
N ASN A 13 0.72 13.00 10.81
CA ASN A 13 1.20 14.02 9.88
C ASN A 13 0.11 14.42 8.86
N ASN A 14 -0.61 13.44 8.31
CA ASN A 14 -1.73 13.70 7.40
C ASN A 14 -2.81 14.55 8.08
N ARG A 15 -3.20 14.20 9.32
CA ARG A 15 -4.20 14.96 10.08
C ARG A 15 -3.76 16.41 10.27
N LYS A 16 -2.53 16.63 10.75
CA LYS A 16 -1.97 17.98 10.94
C LYS A 16 -1.93 18.77 9.62
N ALA A 17 -1.53 18.13 8.52
CA ALA A 17 -1.50 18.77 7.22
C ALA A 17 -2.90 19.17 6.72
N MET A 18 -3.90 18.31 6.92
CA MET A 18 -5.28 18.59 6.56
C MET A 18 -5.87 19.71 7.42
N ASP A 19 -5.66 19.67 8.74
CA ASP A 19 -6.12 20.71 9.66
C ASP A 19 -5.50 22.08 9.32
N GLY A 20 -4.20 22.12 9.02
CA GLY A 20 -3.52 23.33 8.56
C GLY A 20 -4.07 23.87 7.24
N LEU A 21 -4.26 23.01 6.24
CA LEU A 21 -4.83 23.39 4.94
C LEU A 21 -6.26 23.95 5.06
N LYS A 22 -7.07 23.39 5.97
CA LYS A 22 -8.42 23.90 6.26
C LYS A 22 -8.40 25.35 6.73
N ASN A 23 -7.37 25.78 7.44
CA ASN A 23 -7.25 27.15 7.92
C ASN A 23 -6.85 28.12 6.80
N LEU A 24 -6.04 27.67 5.84
CA LEU A 24 -5.50 28.51 4.77
C LEU A 24 -6.48 28.80 3.62
N LYS A 25 -7.41 27.88 3.35
CA LYS A 25 -8.35 27.99 2.23
C LYS A 25 -9.60 28.77 2.59
N SER A 26 -10.14 29.56 1.66
CA SER A 26 -11.35 30.37 1.89
C SER A 26 -12.63 29.53 1.80
N ASP A 27 -12.71 28.64 0.81
CA ASP A 27 -13.84 27.73 0.64
C ASP A 27 -13.70 26.49 1.54
N LYS A 28 -14.25 26.61 2.75
CA LYS A 28 -14.24 25.52 3.75
C LYS A 28 -15.05 24.31 3.31
N VAL A 29 -16.12 24.50 2.54
CA VAL A 29 -17.03 23.43 2.12
C VAL A 29 -16.36 22.59 1.05
N GLY A 30 -15.77 23.23 0.03
CA GLY A 30 -14.98 22.56 -1.01
C GLY A 30 -13.84 21.72 -0.42
N VAL A 31 -13.09 22.30 0.54
CA VAL A 31 -12.00 21.57 1.23
C VAL A 31 -12.52 20.35 1.99
N GLU A 32 -13.59 20.50 2.77
CA GLU A 32 -14.16 19.41 3.56
C GLU A 32 -14.68 18.25 2.68
N ASN A 33 -15.26 18.58 1.52
CA ASN A 33 -15.70 17.60 0.53
C ASN A 33 -14.53 16.77 0.00
N VAL A 34 -13.40 17.40 -0.33
CA VAL A 34 -12.20 16.69 -0.79
C VAL A 34 -11.57 15.88 0.35
N PHE A 35 -11.51 16.45 1.56
CA PHE A 35 -11.02 15.74 2.75
C PHE A 35 -11.82 14.50 3.09
N SER A 36 -13.13 14.52 2.87
CA SER A 36 -13.99 13.35 3.05
C SER A 36 -13.62 12.23 2.08
N LYS A 37 -13.29 12.55 0.82
CA LYS A 37 -12.81 11.57 -0.16
C LYS A 37 -11.43 11.02 0.21
N ILE A 38 -10.49 11.87 0.64
CA ILE A 38 -9.17 11.45 1.14
C ILE A 38 -9.31 10.49 2.33
N ARG A 39 -10.18 10.81 3.29
CA ARG A 39 -10.45 9.92 4.44
C ARG A 39 -11.01 8.57 4.03
N ARG A 40 -11.88 8.50 3.02
CA ARG A 40 -12.38 7.23 2.47
C ARG A 40 -11.24 6.38 1.88
N VAL A 41 -10.34 7.00 1.11
CA VAL A 41 -9.15 6.32 0.56
C VAL A 41 -8.25 5.80 1.69
N PHE A 42 -8.06 6.59 2.75
CA PHE A 42 -7.26 6.16 3.90
C PHE A 42 -7.88 5.01 4.67
N ASN A 43 -9.18 5.07 4.95
CA ASN A 43 -9.88 3.99 5.64
C ASN A 43 -9.82 2.70 4.82
N HIS A 44 -10.09 2.79 3.51
CA HIS A 44 -9.97 1.63 2.63
C HIS A 44 -8.54 1.07 2.61
N TYR A 45 -7.51 1.93 2.56
CA TYR A 45 -6.11 1.51 2.59
C TYR A 45 -5.76 0.73 3.86
N VAL A 46 -6.22 1.20 5.02
CA VAL A 46 -5.93 0.61 6.32
C VAL A 46 -6.73 -0.68 6.53
N GLU A 47 -8.00 -0.70 6.19
CA GLU A 47 -8.89 -1.84 6.44
C GLU A 47 -8.76 -2.88 5.32
N GLN A 48 -9.22 -2.56 4.12
CA GLN A 48 -9.26 -3.51 3.00
C GLN A 48 -7.89 -3.73 2.36
N GLY A 49 -7.09 -2.67 2.26
CA GLY A 49 -5.75 -2.74 1.69
C GLY A 49 -4.82 -3.65 2.50
N GLU A 50 -5.01 -3.76 3.81
CA GLU A 50 -4.26 -4.72 4.63
C GLU A 50 -4.61 -6.16 4.27
N GLN A 51 -5.90 -6.46 4.17
CA GLN A 51 -6.36 -7.79 3.78
C GLN A 51 -5.86 -8.18 2.38
N GLN A 52 -5.90 -7.25 1.42
CA GLN A 52 -5.35 -7.46 0.08
C GLN A 52 -3.85 -7.74 0.11
N ARG A 53 -3.07 -6.96 0.87
CA ARG A 53 -1.63 -7.18 1.06
C ARG A 53 -1.35 -8.54 1.67
N LYS A 54 -2.10 -8.95 2.69
CA LYS A 54 -1.96 -10.26 3.33
C LYS A 54 -2.25 -11.40 2.36
N GLN A 55 -3.32 -11.31 1.59
CA GLN A 55 -3.67 -12.31 0.57
C GLN A 55 -2.59 -12.40 -0.52
N ALA A 56 -2.12 -11.26 -1.02
CA ALA A 56 -1.07 -11.21 -2.03
C ALA A 56 0.25 -11.81 -1.52
N TYR A 57 0.59 -11.57 -0.24
CA TYR A 57 1.76 -12.13 0.41
C TYR A 57 1.70 -13.67 0.48
N GLU A 58 0.59 -14.23 0.98
CA GLU A 58 0.42 -15.69 1.07
C GLU A 58 0.41 -16.37 -0.30
N SER A 59 -0.22 -15.73 -1.29
CA SER A 59 -0.20 -16.22 -2.68
C SER A 59 1.21 -16.23 -3.26
N LEU A 60 1.96 -15.13 -3.11
CA LEU A 60 3.35 -15.04 -3.56
C LEU A 60 4.22 -16.10 -2.88
N LYS A 61 4.03 -16.30 -1.56
CA LYS A 61 4.79 -17.28 -0.78
C LYS A 61 4.56 -18.69 -1.30
N THR A 62 3.30 -19.05 -1.53
CA THR A 62 2.90 -20.36 -2.09
C THR A 62 3.50 -20.56 -3.49
N GLU A 63 3.42 -19.55 -4.35
CA GLU A 63 3.95 -19.61 -5.71
C GLU A 63 5.48 -19.75 -5.73
N CYS A 64 6.18 -18.95 -4.93
CA CYS A 64 7.63 -19.04 -4.79
C CYS A 64 8.07 -20.38 -4.21
N GLU A 65 7.37 -20.89 -3.19
CA GLU A 65 7.66 -22.19 -2.61
C GLU A 65 7.57 -23.30 -3.66
N ALA A 66 6.49 -23.31 -4.44
CA ALA A 66 6.28 -24.30 -5.50
C ALA A 66 7.40 -24.24 -6.55
N LYS A 67 7.79 -23.03 -6.99
CA LYS A 67 8.89 -22.84 -7.95
C LYS A 67 10.22 -23.33 -7.40
N ILE A 68 10.56 -22.99 -6.15
CA ILE A 68 11.83 -23.41 -5.53
C ILE A 68 11.85 -24.94 -5.35
N ARG A 69 10.76 -25.54 -4.87
CA ARG A 69 10.64 -27.01 -4.73
C ARG A 69 10.84 -27.71 -6.07
N GLN A 70 10.25 -27.20 -7.15
CA GLN A 70 10.40 -27.76 -8.49
C GLN A 70 11.86 -27.74 -8.95
N VAL A 71 12.56 -26.62 -8.74
CA VAL A 71 13.98 -26.48 -9.11
C VAL A 71 14.86 -27.44 -8.28
N ILE A 72 14.65 -27.52 -6.96
CA ILE A 72 15.41 -28.42 -6.09
C ILE A 72 15.18 -29.89 -6.48
N GLN A 73 13.94 -30.27 -6.74
CA GLN A 73 13.60 -31.63 -7.17
C GLN A 73 14.28 -31.99 -8.49
N GLN A 74 14.34 -31.05 -9.44
CA GLN A 74 15.05 -31.27 -10.72
C GLN A 74 16.57 -31.38 -10.53
N GLN A 75 17.17 -30.63 -9.61
CA GLN A 75 18.63 -30.63 -9.40
C GLN A 75 19.12 -31.79 -8.53
N THR A 76 18.37 -32.16 -7.49
CA THR A 76 18.84 -33.08 -6.44
C THR A 76 17.97 -34.32 -6.27
N GLY A 77 16.83 -34.42 -6.97
CA GLY A 77 15.87 -35.52 -6.81
C GLY A 77 15.18 -35.59 -5.44
N SER A 78 15.47 -34.67 -4.52
CA SER A 78 15.03 -34.71 -3.13
C SER A 78 13.83 -33.80 -2.88
N VAL A 79 12.76 -34.34 -2.25
CA VAL A 79 11.45 -33.67 -2.09
C VAL A 79 11.23 -33.12 -0.65
N GLY A 80 12.16 -33.36 0.27
CA GLY A 80 11.95 -33.15 1.72
C GLY A 80 12.55 -31.89 2.35
N ILE A 81 13.12 -30.96 1.59
CA ILE A 81 13.84 -29.81 2.18
C ILE A 81 12.85 -28.74 2.65
N LYS A 82 12.97 -28.31 3.91
CA LYS A 82 12.21 -27.17 4.45
C LYS A 82 12.82 -25.88 3.90
N ILE A 83 12.07 -25.18 3.05
CA ILE A 83 12.50 -23.94 2.39
C ILE A 83 11.98 -22.74 3.18
N ASP A 84 12.87 -21.86 3.60
CA ASP A 84 12.50 -20.56 4.15
C ASP A 84 12.36 -19.54 3.00
N VAL A 85 11.16 -19.52 2.40
CA VAL A 85 10.85 -18.72 1.20
C VAL A 85 11.05 -17.23 1.44
N GLU A 86 10.74 -16.75 2.64
CA GLU A 86 10.72 -15.31 2.97
C GLU A 86 12.14 -14.71 3.06
N ARG A 87 13.14 -15.57 3.29
CA ARG A 87 14.56 -15.18 3.27
C ARG A 87 15.16 -15.20 1.86
N HIS A 88 14.44 -15.72 0.87
CA HIS A 88 14.96 -15.79 -0.49
C HIS A 88 14.93 -14.40 -1.15
N PRO A 89 16.05 -13.92 -1.74
CA PRO A 89 16.09 -12.58 -2.36
C PRO A 89 15.01 -12.36 -3.41
N GLN A 90 14.72 -13.38 -4.22
CA GLN A 90 13.67 -13.33 -5.23
C GLN A 90 12.27 -13.06 -4.63
N PHE A 91 11.95 -13.67 -3.49
CA PHE A 91 10.67 -13.41 -2.82
C PHE A 91 10.59 -11.96 -2.34
N GLN A 92 11.67 -11.44 -1.75
CA GLN A 92 11.73 -10.07 -1.26
C GLN A 92 11.57 -9.05 -2.40
N GLU A 93 12.23 -9.27 -3.53
CA GLU A 93 12.11 -8.40 -4.71
C GLU A 93 10.70 -8.41 -5.30
N GLU A 94 10.10 -9.58 -5.51
CA GLU A 94 8.74 -9.68 -6.03
C GLU A 94 7.72 -9.10 -5.06
N TRP A 95 7.92 -9.30 -3.76
CA TRP A 95 7.07 -8.70 -2.74
C TRP A 95 7.10 -7.18 -2.79
N LEU A 96 8.28 -6.56 -2.92
CA LEU A 96 8.41 -5.11 -3.07
C LEU A 96 7.66 -4.59 -4.31
N LYS A 97 7.72 -5.31 -5.44
CA LYS A 97 6.99 -4.96 -6.67
C LYS A 97 5.48 -5.00 -6.45
N ILE A 98 4.98 -6.08 -5.84
CA ILE A 98 3.54 -6.24 -5.53
C ILE A 98 3.07 -5.14 -4.58
N GLN A 99 3.82 -4.84 -3.52
CA GLN A 99 3.49 -3.76 -2.60
C GLN A 99 3.41 -2.41 -3.32
N ALA A 100 4.37 -2.11 -4.19
CA ALA A 100 4.38 -0.87 -4.97
C ALA A 100 3.16 -0.79 -5.91
N GLN A 101 2.78 -1.89 -6.56
CA GLN A 101 1.59 -1.94 -7.42
C GLN A 101 0.28 -1.74 -6.64
N LEU A 102 0.16 -2.37 -5.47
CA LEU A 102 -1.00 -2.20 -4.58
C LEU A 102 -1.10 -0.74 -4.12
N ASP A 103 0.01 -0.13 -3.69
CA ASP A 103 0.06 1.27 -3.25
C ASP A 103 -0.24 2.25 -4.40
N LEU A 104 0.18 1.94 -5.64
CA LEU A 104 0.05 2.84 -6.79
C LEU A 104 -1.41 3.23 -7.07
N GLN A 105 -2.35 2.29 -6.89
CA GLN A 105 -3.77 2.56 -7.10
C GLN A 105 -4.28 3.64 -6.13
N TYR A 106 -3.91 3.54 -4.85
CA TYR A 106 -4.25 4.55 -3.85
C TYR A 106 -3.55 5.88 -4.08
N LEU A 107 -2.28 5.83 -4.52
CA LEU A 107 -1.50 7.04 -4.80
C LEU A 107 -2.11 7.86 -5.94
N LYS A 108 -2.62 7.21 -7.00
CA LYS A 108 -3.31 7.90 -8.10
C LYS A 108 -4.53 8.69 -7.62
N HIS A 109 -5.44 8.03 -6.89
CA HIS A 109 -6.62 8.71 -6.34
C HIS A 109 -6.26 9.82 -5.35
N LEU A 110 -5.24 9.57 -4.51
CA LEU A 110 -4.77 10.57 -3.58
C LEU A 110 -4.18 11.79 -4.31
N ASP A 111 -3.48 11.59 -5.43
CA ASP A 111 -2.94 12.67 -6.23
C ASP A 111 -4.04 13.50 -6.90
N GLU A 112 -5.05 12.85 -7.49
CA GLU A 112 -6.24 13.51 -8.04
C GLU A 112 -6.93 14.41 -7.00
N TYR A 113 -7.06 13.94 -5.76
CA TYR A 113 -7.65 14.74 -4.68
C TYR A 113 -6.74 15.88 -4.22
N LYS A 114 -5.42 15.69 -4.22
CA LYS A 114 -4.49 16.78 -3.93
C LYS A 114 -4.57 17.88 -4.99
N GLN A 115 -4.68 17.52 -6.27
CA GLN A 115 -4.90 18.50 -7.35
C GLN A 115 -6.22 19.25 -7.13
N GLY A 116 -7.29 18.54 -6.74
CA GLY A 116 -8.55 19.16 -6.35
C GLY A 116 -8.41 20.18 -5.21
N LEU A 117 -7.57 19.90 -4.20
CA LEU A 117 -7.29 20.85 -3.11
C LEU A 117 -6.53 22.10 -3.57
N LEU A 118 -5.64 21.96 -4.54
CA LEU A 118 -4.87 23.09 -5.07
C LEU A 118 -5.77 24.07 -5.83
N SER A 119 -6.76 23.54 -6.55
CA SER A 119 -7.72 24.33 -7.33
C SER A 119 -8.79 25.05 -6.50
N ILE A 120 -8.92 24.74 -5.21
CA ILE A 120 -9.86 25.43 -4.32
C ILE A 120 -9.23 26.76 -3.84
N PRO A 121 -9.94 27.90 -3.90
CA PRO A 121 -9.44 29.19 -3.42
C PRO A 121 -9.23 29.25 -1.90
#